data_AF-A0A2P5E495-F1
#
_entry.id   AF-A0A2P5E495-F1
#
_cell.length_a   1.000
_cell.length_b   1.000
_cell.length_c   1.000
_cell.angle_alpha   90.00
_cell.angle_beta   90.00
_cell.angle_gamma   90.00
#
_symmetry.space_group_name_H-M   'P 1'
#
loop_
_entity.id
_entity.type
_entity.pdbx_description
1 polymer ?
#
loop_
_entity_poly.entity_id
_entity_poly.type
_entity_poly.pdbx_seq_one_letter_code
_entity_poly.pdbx_strand_id
1 'polypeptide(L)'
;MSTLRTSLDHDHLKETQQPVVPTSSLALSKEIHHQTKVHTFDRIHIERKDEFGRTLTPNEAFKLFCHEFHGIRPGKKKQEKTGE
;
A
#
# COMPACT_ATOMS: atom_id res chain seq x y z
N MET A 1 -37.78 18.46 64.54
CA MET A 1 -36.47 17.82 64.34
C MET A 1 -36.66 16.57 63.51
N SER A 2 -35.69 16.33 62.62
CA SER A 2 -35.54 15.23 61.63
C SER A 2 -36.33 13.94 61.85
N THR A 3 -36.82 13.35 60.75
CA THR A 3 -36.11 12.25 60.06
C THR A 3 -36.75 11.97 58.70
N LEU A 4 -35.98 12.18 57.62
CA LEU A 4 -36.26 11.63 56.29
C LEU A 4 -35.67 10.22 56.21
N ARG A 5 -36.50 9.21 55.97
CA ARG A 5 -36.09 7.87 55.51
C ARG A 5 -37.28 7.13 54.91
N THR A 6 -37.21 6.85 53.61
CA THR A 6 -37.72 5.64 52.92
C THR A 6 -37.04 5.64 51.54
N SER A 7 -35.86 5.00 51.45
CA SER A 7 -35.67 3.67 50.83
C SER A 7 -35.95 3.65 49.32
N LEU A 8 -34.86 3.60 48.55
CA LEU A 8 -34.83 3.05 47.20
C LEU A 8 -35.30 1.60 47.28
N ASP A 9 -36.40 1.28 46.58
CA ASP A 9 -36.66 -0.06 46.09
C ASP A 9 -36.70 0.03 44.57
N HIS A 10 -35.56 -0.26 43.94
CA HIS A 10 -35.51 -0.63 42.54
C HIS A 10 -35.74 -2.13 42.50
N ASP A 11 -36.94 -2.56 42.14
CA ASP A 11 -37.17 -3.81 41.41
C ASP A 11 -38.67 -3.96 41.13
N HIS A 12 -39.08 -3.60 39.92
CA HIS A 12 -40.31 -4.15 39.34
C HIS A 12 -40.16 -4.34 37.83
N LEU A 13 -40.16 -5.63 37.46
CA LEU A 13 -40.49 -6.22 36.16
C LEU A 13 -39.60 -5.86 34.97
N LYS A 14 -38.65 -6.76 34.70
CA LYS A 14 -38.30 -7.14 33.33
C LYS A 14 -39.50 -7.86 32.69
N GLU A 15 -40.46 -7.13 32.16
CA GLU A 15 -41.37 -7.69 31.16
C GLU A 15 -40.66 -7.66 29.80
N THR A 16 -40.43 -8.86 29.25
CA THR A 16 -39.83 -9.09 27.95
C THR A 16 -40.79 -8.60 26.88
N GLN A 17 -40.53 -7.43 26.31
CA GLN A 17 -41.12 -7.04 25.04
C GLN A 17 -40.00 -7.00 24.00
N GLN A 18 -39.91 -8.10 23.25
CA GLN A 18 -39.06 -8.16 22.07
C GLN A 18 -39.62 -7.19 21.03
N PRO A 19 -38.87 -6.20 20.53
CA PRO A 19 -39.24 -5.56 19.29
C PRO A 19 -39.06 -6.60 18.18
N VAL A 20 -40.18 -7.04 17.62
CA VAL A 20 -40.24 -7.81 16.37
C VAL A 20 -39.37 -7.11 15.34
N VAL A 21 -38.23 -7.73 15.02
CA VAL A 21 -37.36 -7.27 13.95
C VAL A 21 -38.17 -7.31 12.64
N PRO A 22 -38.29 -6.22 11.88
CA PRO A 22 -38.64 -6.37 10.49
C PRO A 22 -37.48 -7.12 9.83
N THR A 23 -37.73 -8.36 9.41
CA THR A 23 -36.87 -9.07 8.47
C THR A 23 -36.92 -8.32 7.14
N SER A 24 -36.17 -7.24 7.05
CA SER A 24 -35.84 -6.51 5.84
C SER A 24 -34.32 -6.53 5.79
N SER A 25 -33.78 -7.55 5.15
CA SER A 25 -33.33 -7.43 3.76
C SER A 25 -32.23 -6.36 3.62
N LEU A 26 -31.03 -6.85 3.35
CA LEU A 26 -30.03 -6.15 2.55
C LEU A 26 -29.53 -4.81 3.08
N ALA A 27 -28.78 -4.83 4.19
CA ALA A 27 -27.87 -3.72 4.50
C ALA A 27 -26.56 -4.22 5.12
N LEU A 28 -25.98 -5.28 4.54
CA LEU A 28 -24.56 -5.52 4.62
C LEU A 28 -24.02 -5.41 3.19
N SER A 29 -22.86 -4.77 3.04
CA SER A 29 -22.12 -4.53 1.79
C SER A 29 -22.40 -3.19 1.14
N LYS A 30 -21.77 -2.13 1.66
CA LYS A 30 -21.33 -0.97 0.87
C LYS A 30 -20.28 -0.14 1.60
N GLU A 31 -19.30 -0.81 2.20
CA GLU A 31 -18.00 -0.20 2.48
C GLU A 31 -16.97 -1.14 1.87
N ILE A 32 -16.91 -1.16 0.53
CA ILE A 32 -15.76 -1.76 -0.14
C ILE A 32 -14.61 -0.81 0.14
N HIS A 33 -13.92 -1.09 1.25
CA HIS A 33 -12.60 -0.56 1.57
C HIS A 33 -11.77 -0.67 0.29
N HIS A 34 -11.50 0.47 -0.34
CA HIS A 34 -10.62 0.58 -1.48
C HIS A 34 -9.30 -0.09 -1.07
N GLN A 35 -8.96 -1.18 -1.77
CA GLN A 35 -7.87 -2.06 -1.39
C GLN A 35 -6.59 -1.27 -1.11
N THR A 36 -6.07 -1.41 0.11
CA THR A 36 -4.67 -1.18 0.42
C THR A 36 -3.85 -2.11 -0.48
N LYS A 37 -3.44 -1.59 -1.63
CA LYS A 37 -2.48 -2.25 -2.52
C LYS A 37 -1.14 -2.23 -1.80
N VAL A 38 -0.88 -3.28 -1.03
CA VAL A 38 0.44 -3.55 -0.45
C VAL A 38 1.36 -3.81 -1.63
N HIS A 39 2.05 -2.78 -2.09
CA HIS A 39 3.03 -2.90 -3.16
C HIS A 39 4.21 -3.72 -2.60
N THR A 40 4.22 -5.03 -2.84
CA THR A 40 5.38 -5.92 -2.58
C THR A 40 6.58 -5.62 -3.50
N PHE A 41 6.48 -4.57 -4.32
CA PHE A 41 7.49 -4.13 -5.29
C PHE A 41 8.78 -3.61 -4.64
N ASP A 42 8.74 -3.24 -3.36
CA ASP A 42 9.93 -2.76 -2.64
C ASP A 42 10.95 -3.87 -2.33
N ARG A 43 10.61 -5.13 -2.57
CA ARG A 43 11.51 -6.27 -2.30
C ARG A 43 12.50 -6.55 -3.44
N ILE A 44 12.23 -6.08 -4.66
CA ILE A 44 13.03 -6.44 -5.84
C ILE A 44 13.88 -5.23 -6.26
N HIS A 45 15.19 -5.33 -6.03
CA HIS A 45 16.17 -4.35 -6.49
C HIS A 45 16.86 -4.83 -7.77
N ILE A 46 16.88 -3.99 -8.81
CA ILE A 46 17.55 -4.29 -10.08
C ILE A 46 18.82 -3.45 -10.18
N GLU A 47 19.97 -4.10 -9.96
CA GLU A 47 21.28 -3.48 -10.14
C GLU A 47 21.75 -3.63 -11.59
N ARG A 48 22.24 -2.53 -12.17
CA ARG A 48 22.86 -2.54 -13.51
C ARG A 48 24.37 -2.49 -13.33
N LYS A 49 25.06 -3.59 -13.62
CA LYS A 49 26.52 -3.72 -13.46
C LYS A 49 27.20 -3.86 -14.82
N ASP A 50 28.38 -3.28 -14.93
CA ASP A 50 29.28 -3.43 -16.06
C ASP A 50 30.16 -4.70 -15.96
N GLU A 51 30.94 -5.00 -16.99
CA GLU A 51 31.89 -6.14 -17.05
C GLU A 51 32.88 -6.16 -15.87
N PHE A 52 33.20 -4.98 -15.33
CA PHE A 52 34.09 -4.80 -14.18
C PHE A 52 33.36 -4.83 -12.83
N GLY A 53 32.08 -5.19 -12.80
CA GLY A 53 31.26 -5.24 -11.59
C GLY A 53 30.91 -3.86 -11.01
N ARG A 54 31.18 -2.78 -11.73
CA ARG A 54 30.84 -1.41 -11.33
C ARG A 54 29.34 -1.18 -11.50
N THR A 55 28.69 -0.59 -10.49
CA THR A 55 27.30 -0.15 -10.61
C THR A 55 27.24 1.04 -11.57
N LEU A 56 26.60 0.82 -12.71
CA LEU A 56 26.45 1.83 -13.73
C LEU A 56 25.41 2.87 -13.32
N THR A 57 25.65 4.12 -13.69
CA THR A 57 24.61 5.13 -13.60
C THR A 57 23.46 4.75 -14.54
N PRO A 58 22.21 5.17 -14.24
CA PRO A 58 21.07 4.88 -15.11
C PRO A 58 21.29 5.33 -16.55
N ASN A 59 22.02 6.43 -16.75
CA ASN A 59 22.33 7.00 -18.06
C ASN A 59 23.31 6.12 -18.84
N GLU A 60 24.38 5.64 -18.21
CA GLU A 60 25.35 4.75 -18.85
C GLU A 60 24.71 3.41 -19.22
N ALA A 61 23.94 2.83 -18.31
CA ALA A 61 23.27 1.56 -18.58
C ALA A 61 22.25 1.68 -19.72
N PHE A 62 21.56 2.81 -19.83
CA PHE A 62 20.67 3.09 -20.96
C PHE A 62 21.44 3.22 -22.28
N LYS A 63 22.56 3.96 -22.29
CA LYS A 63 23.41 4.09 -23.48
C LYS A 63 23.92 2.73 -23.96
N LEU A 64 24.47 1.92 -23.05
CA LEU A 64 24.94 0.58 -23.38
C LEU A 64 23.81 -0.29 -23.96
N PHE A 65 22.66 -0.31 -23.30
CA PHE A 65 21.48 -1.02 -23.79
C PHE A 65 21.06 -0.55 -25.19
N CYS A 66 21.00 0.76 -25.44
CA CYS A 66 20.67 1.30 -26.76
C CYS A 66 21.69 0.89 -27.83
N HIS A 67 22.98 0.91 -27.50
CA HIS A 67 24.03 0.51 -28.45
C HIS A 67 23.99 -0.98 -28.76
N GLU A 68 23.71 -1.83 -27.76
CA GLU A 68 23.57 -3.26 -27.95
C GLU A 68 22.29 -3.61 -28.72
N PHE A 69 21.19 -2.92 -28.41
CA PHE A 69 19.91 -3.10 -29.08
C PHE A 69 19.92 -2.65 -30.54
N HIS A 70 20.47 -1.46 -30.83
CA HIS A 70 20.53 -0.92 -32.19
C HIS A 70 21.75 -1.39 -32.98
N GLY A 71 22.78 -1.96 -32.33
CA GLY A 71 24.04 -2.35 -32.95
C GLY A 71 24.93 -1.18 -33.40
N ILE A 72 24.49 0.07 -33.23
CA ILE A 72 25.22 1.28 -33.65
C ILE A 72 26.07 1.75 -32.47
N ARG A 73 27.37 1.40 -32.51
CA ARG A 73 28.33 1.89 -31.52
C ARG A 73 28.64 3.38 -31.72
N PRO A 74 28.96 4.11 -30.65
CA PRO A 74 29.38 5.50 -30.76
C PRO A 74 30.67 5.59 -31.59
N GLY A 75 30.74 6.59 -32.48
CA GLY A 75 31.94 6.83 -33.28
C GLY A 75 33.15 7.25 -32.43
N LYS A 76 34.37 7.09 -32.97
CA LYS A 76 35.65 7.26 -32.27
C LYS A 76 35.75 8.54 -31.43
N LYS A 77 35.39 9.70 -32.02
CA LYS A 77 35.42 11.02 -31.34
C LYS A 77 34.50 11.12 -30.11
N LYS A 78 33.43 10.31 -30.04
CA LYS A 78 32.44 10.31 -28.95
C LYS A 78 32.85 9.37 -27.81
N GLN A 79 33.65 8.34 -28.09
CA GLN A 79 34.21 7.45 -27.08
C GLN A 79 35.27 8.17 -26.24
N GLU A 80 36.16 8.93 -26.88
CA GLU A 80 37.24 9.69 -26.21
C GLU A 80 36.69 10.70 -25.18
N LYS A 81 35.59 11.39 -25.50
CA LYS A 81 34.96 12.37 -24.59
C LYS A 81 34.23 11.74 -23.40
N THR A 82 33.91 10.45 -23.45
CA THR A 82 33.15 9.78 -22.38
C THR A 82 34.07 9.04 -21.40
N GLY A 83 35.37 8.90 -21.73
CA GLY A 83 36.35 8.14 -20.95
C GLY A 83 37.18 8.95 -19.93
N GLU A 84 36.85 10.22 -19.69
CA GLU A 84 37.44 11.07 -18.64
C GLU A 84 36.49 11.23 -17.45
#